data_AF-A0A371B7Y4-F1
#
_entry.id   AF-A0A371B7Y4-F1
#
_cell.length_a   1.000
_cell.length_b   1.000
_cell.length_c   1.000
_cell.angle_alpha   90.00
_cell.angle_beta   90.00
_cell.angle_gamma   90.00
#
_symmetry.space_group_name_H-M   'P 1'
#
loop_
_entity.id
_entity.type
_entity.pdbx_description
1 polymer ?
#
loop_
_entity_poly.entity_id
_entity_poly.type
_entity_poly.pdbx_seq_one_letter_code
_entity_poly.pdbx_strand_id
1 'polypeptide(L)'
;MIPCERYAHFTLVRDASLFAVAAVMFMIGFSFEPALAFDLAATVALVFAVLQIVRVSRLTEDRFRHSEVWQALRPDERPAGDNGIRIACDAMQNMMLRFAKTAAGTSVMLYGAGLLLSLTIGFDGL
;
A
#
# COMPACT_ATOMS: atom_id res chain seq x y z
N MET A 1 -0.34 20.91 8.60
CA MET A 1 0.09 19.61 8.07
C MET A 1 1.34 19.23 8.84
N ILE A 2 1.32 18.09 9.52
CA ILE A 2 2.40 17.74 10.45
C ILE A 2 3.62 17.31 9.59
N PRO A 3 4.84 17.79 9.85
CA PRO A 3 6.01 17.45 9.01
C PRO A 3 6.23 15.94 8.82
N CYS A 4 5.88 15.13 9.84
CA CYS A 4 5.88 13.67 9.79
C CYS A 4 5.01 13.08 8.67
N GLU A 5 3.83 13.68 8.40
CA GLU A 5 2.90 13.18 7.39
C GLU A 5 3.50 13.24 5.99
N ARG A 6 4.26 14.30 5.70
CA ARG A 6 4.84 14.52 4.37
C ARG A 6 5.90 13.47 4.02
N TYR A 7 6.75 13.11 4.98
CA TYR A 7 7.78 12.07 4.77
C TYR A 7 7.18 10.67 4.75
N ALA A 8 6.22 10.38 5.63
CA ALA A 8 5.48 9.12 5.59
C ALA A 8 4.77 8.94 4.24
N HIS A 9 4.15 10.00 3.73
CA HIS A 9 3.52 10.00 2.42
C HIS A 9 4.51 9.72 1.29
N PHE A 10 5.71 10.30 1.32
CA PHE A 10 6.71 10.05 0.28
C PHE A 10 7.16 8.59 0.23
N THR A 11 7.42 7.97 1.38
CA THR A 11 7.79 6.56 1.46
C THR A 11 6.64 5.65 1.01
N LEU A 12 5.41 5.97 1.41
CA LEU A 12 4.22 5.23 1.01
C LEU A 12 3.98 5.32 -0.50
N VAL A 13 4.13 6.51 -1.10
CA VAL A 13 3.99 6.72 -2.55
C VAL A 13 5.08 6.00 -3.32
N ARG A 14 6.34 6.02 -2.84
CA ARG A 14 7.44 5.26 -3.46
C ARG A 14 7.17 3.77 -3.45
N ASP A 15 6.73 3.23 -2.32
CA ASP A 15 6.45 1.80 -2.23
C ASP A 15 5.23 1.47 -3.12
N ALA A 16 4.15 2.26 -3.07
CA ALA A 16 2.99 2.08 -3.92
C ALA A 16 3.32 2.14 -5.42
N SER A 17 4.22 3.04 -5.84
CA SER A 17 4.63 3.15 -7.24
C SER A 17 5.43 1.93 -7.71
N LEU A 18 6.28 1.35 -6.86
CA LEU A 18 6.98 0.09 -7.16
C LEU A 18 5.99 -1.07 -7.36
N PHE A 19 4.99 -1.18 -6.48
CA PHE A 19 3.95 -2.21 -6.63
C PHE A 19 3.07 -1.98 -7.87
N ALA A 20 2.77 -0.73 -8.22
CA ALA A 20 2.06 -0.40 -9.45
C ALA A 20 2.87 -0.77 -10.70
N VAL A 21 4.18 -0.48 -10.72
CA VAL A 21 5.07 -0.89 -11.83
C VAL A 21 5.13 -2.41 -11.93
N ALA A 22 5.23 -3.13 -10.81
CA ALA A 22 5.19 -4.59 -10.82
C ALA A 22 3.89 -5.13 -11.40
N ALA A 23 2.73 -4.58 -11.01
CA ALA A 23 1.43 -4.96 -11.56
C ALA A 23 1.34 -4.71 -13.08
N VAL A 24 1.83 -3.56 -13.57
CA VAL A 24 1.89 -3.26 -15.00
C VAL A 24 2.83 -4.21 -15.75
N MET A 25 3.98 -4.57 -15.16
CA MET A 25 4.88 -5.57 -15.73
C MET A 25 4.21 -6.94 -15.87
N PHE A 26 3.41 -7.36 -14.89
CA PHE A 26 2.63 -8.60 -14.99
C PHE A 26 1.58 -8.51 -16.11
N MET A 27 0.89 -7.38 -16.24
CA MET A 27 -0.06 -7.16 -17.34
C MET A 27 0.60 -7.26 -18.72
N ILE A 28 1.80 -6.71 -18.88
CA ILE A 28 2.55 -6.78 -20.15
C ILE A 28 3.07 -8.20 -20.39
N GLY A 29 3.63 -8.84 -19.35
CA GLY A 29 4.23 -10.17 -19.44
C GLY A 29 3.23 -11.28 -19.75
N PHE A 30 2.00 -11.16 -19.25
CA PHE A 30 0.92 -12.14 -19.45
C PHE A 30 -0.16 -11.64 -20.42
N SER A 31 0.20 -10.77 -21.37
CA SER A 31 -0.73 -10.22 -22.37
C SER A 31 -1.51 -11.29 -23.17
N PHE A 32 -0.93 -12.49 -23.33
CA PHE A 32 -1.56 -13.61 -24.04
C PHE A 32 -2.62 -14.35 -23.20
N GLU A 33 -2.61 -14.21 -21.88
CA GLU A 33 -3.56 -14.82 -20.94
C GLU A 33 -4.06 -13.75 -19.96
N PRO A 34 -4.94 -12.84 -20.40
CA PRO A 34 -5.29 -11.65 -19.64
C PRO A 34 -5.93 -11.98 -18.29
N ALA A 35 -6.66 -13.10 -18.17
CA ALA A 35 -7.23 -13.55 -16.89
C ALA A 35 -6.14 -13.83 -15.83
N LEU A 36 -5.05 -14.51 -16.22
CA LEU A 36 -3.91 -14.77 -15.34
C LEU A 36 -3.14 -13.49 -15.00
N ALA A 37 -3.04 -12.56 -15.96
CA ALA A 37 -2.42 -11.26 -15.75
C ALA A 37 -3.15 -10.44 -14.68
N PHE A 38 -4.49 -10.44 -14.69
CA PHE A 38 -5.31 -9.77 -13.69
C PHE A 38 -5.17 -10.41 -12.30
N ASP A 39 -5.15 -11.75 -12.20
CA ASP A 39 -4.99 -12.45 -10.92
C ASP A 39 -3.62 -12.16 -10.28
N LEU A 40 -2.54 -12.21 -11.06
CA LEU A 40 -1.19 -11.86 -10.58
C LEU A 40 -1.11 -10.39 -10.13
N ALA A 41 -1.64 -9.46 -10.91
CA ALA A 41 -1.67 -8.05 -10.53
C ALA A 41 -2.53 -7.81 -9.26
N ALA A 42 -3.66 -8.53 -9.13
CA ALA A 42 -4.52 -8.46 -7.94
C ALA A 42 -3.82 -9.03 -6.70
N THR A 43 -3.08 -10.13 -6.85
CA THR A 43 -2.26 -10.74 -5.78
C THR A 43 -1.20 -9.76 -5.30
N VAL A 44 -0.49 -9.10 -6.20
CA VAL A 44 0.55 -8.11 -5.88
C VAL A 44 -0.05 -6.93 -5.10
N ALA A 45 -1.22 -6.44 -5.51
CA ALA A 45 -1.94 -5.39 -4.78
C ALA A 45 -2.40 -5.84 -3.39
N LEU A 46 -2.85 -7.10 -3.24
CA LEU A 46 -3.23 -7.68 -1.97
C LEU A 46 -2.03 -7.82 -1.02
N VAL A 47 -0.90 -8.31 -1.53
CA VAL A 47 0.36 -8.42 -0.78
C VAL A 47 0.80 -7.04 -0.28
N PHE A 48 0.70 -6.00 -1.12
CA PHE A 48 0.98 -4.64 -0.69
C PHE A 48 0.08 -4.19 0.47
N ALA A 49 -1.23 -4.45 0.38
CA ALA A 49 -2.17 -4.14 1.45
C ALA A 49 -1.81 -4.85 2.76
N VAL A 50 -1.51 -6.16 2.71
CA VAL A 50 -1.10 -6.95 3.87
C VAL A 50 0.21 -6.43 4.47
N LEU A 51 1.20 -6.11 3.64
CA LEU A 51 2.47 -5.55 4.09
C LEU A 51 2.28 -4.22 4.83
N GLN A 52 1.36 -3.36 4.37
CA GLN A 52 1.03 -2.11 5.07
C GLN A 52 0.37 -2.40 6.43
N ILE A 53 -0.57 -3.35 6.51
CA ILE A 53 -1.20 -3.75 7.78
C ILE A 53 -0.16 -4.30 8.76
N VAL A 54 0.74 -5.17 8.31
CA VAL A 54 1.82 -5.72 9.15
C VAL A 54 2.81 -4.63 9.58
N ARG A 55 3.09 -3.65 8.71
CA ARG A 55 3.93 -2.51 9.09
C ARG A 55 3.26 -1.65 10.16
N VAL A 56 1.96 -1.38 10.04
CA VAL A 56 1.16 -0.67 11.05
C VAL A 56 1.14 -1.41 12.37
N SER A 57 0.90 -2.73 12.35
CA SER A 57 0.82 -3.52 13.59
C SER A 57 2.15 -3.61 14.34
N ARG A 58 3.26 -3.46 13.61
CA ARG A 58 4.61 -3.39 14.19
C ARG A 58 5.09 -1.95 14.41
N LEU A 59 4.25 -0.93 14.20
CA LEU A 59 4.60 0.47 14.42
C LEU A 59 4.27 0.83 15.87
N THR A 60 5.26 0.67 16.75
CA THR A 60 5.22 1.11 18.14
C THR A 60 5.89 2.47 18.28
N GLU A 61 5.57 3.23 19.34
CA GLU A 61 6.20 4.53 19.65
C GLU A 61 7.74 4.48 19.63
N ASP A 62 8.33 3.40 20.17
CA ASP A 62 9.79 3.21 20.12
C ASP A 62 10.34 3.00 18.70
N ARG A 63 9.61 2.27 17.86
CA ARG A 63 9.96 2.10 16.45
C ARG A 63 9.73 3.38 15.65
N PHE A 64 8.75 4.19 16.03
CA PHE A 64 8.55 5.52 15.45
C PHE A 64 9.76 6.42 15.72
N ARG A 65 10.28 6.44 16.95
CA ARG A 65 11.51 7.19 17.31
C ARG A 65 12.75 6.74 16.53
N HIS A 66 12.81 5.49 16.10
CA HIS A 66 13.91 4.95 15.28
C HIS A 66 13.64 4.98 13.77
N SER A 67 12.47 5.45 13.34
CA SER A 67 12.08 5.46 11.93
C SER A 67 12.82 6.55 11.15
N GLU A 68 13.02 6.33 9.85
CA GLU A 68 13.54 7.35 8.93
C GLU A 68 12.70 8.64 8.95
N VAL A 69 11.40 8.52 9.22
CA VAL A 69 10.49 9.67 9.36
C VAL A 69 10.91 10.55 10.54
N TRP A 70 11.25 9.96 11.69
CA TRP A 70 11.74 10.71 12.86
C TRP A 70 13.13 11.31 12.64
N GLN A 71 14.01 10.59 11.93
CA GLN A 71 15.34 11.07 11.59
C GLN A 71 15.31 12.23 10.59
N ALA A 72 14.34 12.22 9.66
CA ALA A 72 14.15 13.26 8.66
C ALA A 72 13.54 14.55 9.23
N LEU A 73 12.88 14.48 10.39
CA LEU A 73 12.36 15.66 11.08
C LEU A 73 13.47 16.49 11.72
N ARG A 74 13.40 17.81 11.54
CA ARG A 74 14.28 18.73 12.24
C ARG A 74 14.02 18.69 13.75
N PRO A 75 15.03 18.94 14.60
CA PRO A 75 14.88 18.84 16.06
C PRO A 75 13.75 19.70 16.64
N ASP A 76 13.47 20.84 16.02
CA ASP A 76 12.41 21.81 16.34
C ASP A 76 11.01 21.39 15.87
N GLU A 77 10.92 20.48 14.90
CA GLU A 77 9.66 19.96 14.35
C GLU A 77 9.18 18.69 15.05
N ARG A 78 10.04 18.08 15.89
CA ARG A 78 9.72 16.84 16.60
C ARG A 78 8.65 17.12 17.66
N PRO A 79 7.56 16.33 17.69
CA PRO A 79 6.53 16.51 18.70
C PRO A 79 7.12 16.32 20.10
N ALA A 80 6.95 17.33 20.95
CA ALA A 80 7.47 17.32 22.31
C ALA A 80 6.58 16.47 23.23
N GLY A 81 7.21 15.59 24.02
CA GLY A 81 6.55 14.74 25.01
C GLY A 81 5.86 13.50 24.42
N ASP A 82 5.57 12.53 25.30
CA ASP A 82 5.02 11.22 24.90
C ASP A 82 3.64 11.34 24.25
N ASN A 83 2.83 12.32 24.66
CA ASN A 83 1.52 12.55 24.06
C ASN A 83 1.61 13.02 22.60
N GLY A 84 2.59 13.87 22.27
CA GLY A 84 2.81 14.32 20.89
C GLY A 84 3.28 13.18 19.97
N ILE A 85 4.08 12.27 20.51
CA ILE A 85 4.57 11.08 19.79
C ILE A 85 3.43 10.10 19.52
N ARG A 86 2.53 9.88 20.49
CA ARG A 86 1.31 9.10 20.29
C ARG A 86 0.43 9.64 19.16
N ILE A 87 0.16 10.94 19.17
CA ILE A 87 -0.67 11.58 18.14
C ILE A 87 -0.02 11.45 16.74
N ALA A 88 1.30 11.64 16.65
CA ALA A 88 2.02 11.47 15.39
C ALA A 88 2.03 10.00 14.92
N CYS A 89 2.17 9.05 15.84
CA CYS A 89 2.10 7.62 15.55
C CYS A 89 0.70 7.24 15.03
N ASP A 90 -0.37 7.65 15.71
CA ASP A 90 -1.75 7.42 15.29
C ASP A 90 -2.06 8.03 13.92
N ALA A 91 -1.58 9.24 13.65
CA ALA A 91 -1.74 9.88 12.34
C ALA A 91 -1.07 9.04 11.24
N MET A 92 0.14 8.54 11.49
CA MET A 92 0.87 7.70 10.55
C MET A 92 0.19 6.34 10.33
N GLN A 93 -0.28 5.68 11.40
CA GLN A 93 -1.06 4.45 11.31
C GLN A 93 -2.33 4.64 10.48
N ASN A 94 -3.08 5.72 10.73
CA ASN A 94 -4.29 6.02 9.97
C ASN A 94 -4.01 6.25 8.48
N MET A 95 -2.92 6.92 8.12
CA MET A 95 -2.52 7.08 6.72
C MET A 95 -2.20 5.74 6.07
N MET A 96 -1.38 4.92 6.71
CA MET A 96 -0.99 3.60 6.20
C MET A 96 -2.21 2.69 6.01
N LEU A 97 -3.17 2.71 6.95
CA LEU A 97 -4.42 1.95 6.83
C LEU A 97 -5.31 2.46 5.68
N ARG A 98 -5.35 3.77 5.43
CA ARG A 98 -6.07 4.31 4.25
C ARG A 98 -5.46 3.81 2.95
N PHE A 99 -4.13 3.79 2.83
CA PHE A 99 -3.44 3.21 1.68
C PHE A 99 -3.66 1.69 1.57
N ALA A 100 -3.67 0.96 2.68
CA ALA A 100 -4.00 -0.46 2.67
C ALA A 100 -5.43 -0.70 2.18
N LYS A 101 -6.39 0.15 2.60
CA LYS A 101 -7.79 0.07 2.17
C LYS A 101 -7.94 0.34 0.67
N THR A 102 -7.26 1.35 0.13
CA THR A 102 -7.31 1.61 -1.32
C THR A 102 -6.68 0.47 -2.11
N ALA A 103 -5.56 -0.08 -1.64
CA ALA A 103 -4.90 -1.23 -2.27
C ALA A 103 -5.75 -2.52 -2.22
N ALA A 104 -6.43 -2.78 -1.10
CA ALA A 104 -7.37 -3.89 -1.00
C ALA A 104 -8.55 -3.69 -1.97
N GLY A 105 -9.07 -2.46 -2.09
CA GLY A 105 -10.12 -2.12 -3.03
C GLY A 105 -9.71 -2.34 -4.49
N THR A 106 -8.48 -1.95 -4.87
CA THR A 106 -7.97 -2.21 -6.22
C THR A 106 -7.81 -3.71 -6.46
N SER A 107 -7.27 -4.46 -5.51
CA SER A 107 -7.15 -5.93 -5.62
C SER A 107 -8.51 -6.58 -5.90
N VAL A 108 -9.55 -6.23 -5.13
CA VAL A 108 -10.92 -6.75 -5.36
C VAL A 108 -11.43 -6.39 -6.75
N MET A 109 -11.18 -5.17 -7.22
CA MET A 109 -11.60 -4.74 -8.55
C MET A 109 -10.88 -5.49 -9.67
N LEU A 110 -9.57 -5.75 -9.53
CA LEU A 110 -8.81 -6.55 -10.50
C LEU A 110 -9.25 -8.02 -10.48
N TYR A 111 -9.48 -8.61 -9.31
CA TYR A 111 -10.04 -9.97 -9.18
C TYR A 111 -11.41 -10.09 -9.84
N GLY A 112 -12.29 -9.12 -9.61
CA GLY A 112 -13.62 -9.07 -10.23
C GLY A 112 -13.52 -8.94 -11.76
N ALA A 113 -12.62 -8.10 -12.26
CA ALA A 113 -12.38 -7.96 -13.70
C ALA A 113 -11.82 -9.24 -14.32
N GLY A 114 -10.86 -9.90 -13.68
CA GLY A 114 -10.31 -11.18 -14.13
C GLY A 114 -11.36 -12.29 -14.16
N LEU A 115 -12.22 -12.37 -13.13
CA LEU A 115 -13.32 -13.34 -13.07
C LEU A 115 -14.35 -13.10 -14.18
N LEU A 116 -14.76 -11.84 -14.39
CA LEU A 116 -15.67 -11.46 -15.48
C LEU A 116 -15.08 -11.83 -16.84
N LEU A 117 -13.81 -11.51 -17.07
CA LEU A 117 -13.13 -11.84 -18.32
C LEU A 117 -13.07 -13.36 -18.55
N SER A 118 -12.75 -14.11 -17.50
CA SER A 118 -12.70 -15.58 -17.56
C SER A 118 -14.09 -16.19 -17.81
N LEU A 119 -15.15 -15.60 -17.26
CA LEU A 119 -16.53 -16.01 -17.53
C LEU A 119 -16.92 -15.72 -18.98
N THR A 120 -16.63 -14.53 -19.51
CA THR A 120 -16.97 -14.17 -20.90
C THR A 120 -16.21 -15.02 -21.91
N ILE A 121 -14.88 -15.15 -21.74
CA ILE A 121 -14.04 -15.97 -22.63
C ILE A 121 -14.38 -17.46 -22.50
N GLY A 122 -14.71 -17.93 -21.29
CA GLY A 122 -15.17 -19.30 -21.06
C GLY A 122 -16.55 -19.60 -21.66
N PHE A 123 -17.40 -18.59 -21.83
CA PHE A 123 -18.72 -18.73 -22.44
C PHE A 123 -18.67 -18.69 -23.98
N ASP A 124 -17.73 -17.94 -24.56
CA ASP A 124 -17.53 -17.85 -26.01
C ASP A 124 -16.81 -19.08 -26.62
N GLY A 125 -16.34 -20.01 -25.77
CA GLY A 125 -15.63 -21.24 -26.16
C GLY A 125 -16.46 -22.54 -26.16
N LEU A 126 -17.78 -22.46 -25.96
CA LEU A 126 -18.75 -23.58 -26.01
C LEU A 126 -19.72 -23.41 -27.19
#